data_AF-A0ABD5GH92-F1
#
_entry.id   AF-A0ABD5GH92-F1
#
_cell.length_a   1.000
_cell.length_b   1.000
_cell.length_c   1.000
_cell.angle_alpha   90.00
_cell.angle_beta   90.00
_cell.angle_gamma   90.00
#
_symmetry.space_group_name_H-M   'P 1'
#
loop_
_entity.id
_entity.type
_entity.pdbx_description
1 polymer ?
#
loop_
_entity_poly.entity_id
_entity_poly.type
_entity_poly.pdbx_seq_one_letter_code
_entity_poly.pdbx_strand_id
1 'polypeptide(L)'
;MAFMLSEIDLRPMRAGGRTFQTALANCNSTQPPEKGVYRGQQSGAVIEVISAGGTVTAASEAKLALSIIRPVPVAFKRMGDGDVPLPVDEIFVQQDSTESFRRMVLSNLWFEKDLMGFWLPVEFFSSGTPQGPGWVRALEDCIEGAVPVTCDTEAISFTGLRAFPFLGGPTA
;
A
#
# COMPACT_ATOMS: atom_id res chain seq x y z
N MET A 1 2.16 9.13 6.94
CA MET A 1 2.35 8.26 5.76
C MET A 1 1.94 6.84 6.10
N ALA A 2 1.37 6.13 5.12
CA ALA A 2 0.97 4.73 5.25
C ALA A 2 1.47 3.85 4.10
N PHE A 3 1.66 2.57 4.36
CA PHE A 3 2.03 1.58 3.35
C PHE A 3 1.55 0.17 3.71
N MET A 4 1.41 -0.68 2.69
CA MET A 4 1.28 -2.13 2.87
C MET A 4 2.62 -2.82 2.62
N LEU A 5 2.94 -3.84 3.43
CA LEU A 5 4.07 -4.72 3.16
C LEU A 5 3.63 -5.89 2.27
N SER A 6 4.41 -6.17 1.25
CA SER A 6 4.28 -7.30 0.33
C SER A 6 5.61 -8.03 0.20
N GLU A 7 5.59 -9.29 -0.25
CA GLU A 7 6.80 -10.10 -0.47
C GLU A 7 7.75 -10.10 0.75
N ILE A 8 7.18 -10.30 1.95
CA ILE A 8 7.95 -10.22 3.20
C ILE A 8 8.87 -11.44 3.31
N ASP A 9 10.19 -11.19 3.29
CA ASP A 9 11.17 -12.20 3.66
C ASP A 9 11.31 -12.23 5.18
N LEU A 10 10.65 -13.21 5.80
CA LEU A 10 10.67 -13.37 7.25
C LEU A 10 12.01 -13.87 7.78
N ARG A 11 12.94 -14.30 6.92
CA ARG A 11 14.26 -14.76 7.36
C ARG A 11 15.06 -13.57 7.90
N PRO A 12 15.48 -13.59 9.18
CA PRO A 12 16.22 -12.48 9.75
C PRO A 12 17.60 -12.37 9.07
N MET A 13 17.87 -11.19 8.50
CA MET A 13 19.17 -10.84 7.94
C MET A 13 20.00 -10.03 8.94
N ARG A 14 21.32 -10.15 8.85
CA ARG A 14 22.25 -9.43 9.72
C ARG A 14 23.24 -8.62 8.91
N ALA A 15 23.30 -7.31 9.14
CA ALA A 15 24.32 -6.43 8.58
C ALA A 15 24.68 -5.34 9.59
N GLY A 16 25.98 -5.01 9.72
CA GLY A 16 26.44 -3.93 10.61
C GLY A 16 26.00 -4.08 12.07
N GLY A 17 25.89 -5.31 12.58
CA GLY A 17 25.43 -5.58 13.95
C GLY A 17 23.92 -5.47 14.18
N ARG A 18 23.12 -5.20 13.14
CA ARG A 18 21.66 -5.09 13.22
C ARG A 18 20.99 -6.29 12.59
N THR A 19 19.92 -6.79 13.21
CA THR A 19 19.03 -7.80 12.63
C THR A 19 17.81 -7.11 12.05
N PHE A 20 17.45 -7.44 10.81
CA PHE A 20 16.32 -6.86 10.09
C PHE A 20 15.70 -7.87 9.12
N GLN A 21 14.51 -7.56 8.64
CA GLN A 21 13.78 -8.27 7.61
C GLN A 21 13.60 -7.34 6.41
N THR A 22 13.32 -7.91 5.24
CA THR A 22 13.07 -7.13 4.02
C THR A 22 11.71 -7.43 3.43
N ALA A 23 11.14 -6.42 2.79
CA ALA A 23 9.87 -6.52 2.10
C ALA A 23 9.82 -5.48 0.97
N LEU A 24 8.74 -5.52 0.21
CA LEU A 24 8.33 -4.48 -0.72
C LEU A 24 7.20 -3.66 -0.09
N ALA A 25 7.38 -2.34 -0.01
CA ALA A 25 6.36 -1.42 0.46
C ALA A 25 5.54 -0.88 -0.72
N ASN A 26 4.23 -1.08 -0.65
CA ASN A 26 3.24 -0.45 -1.51
C ASN A 26 2.70 0.80 -0.80
N CYS A 27 3.20 1.97 -1.20
CA CYS A 27 2.96 3.23 -0.51
C CYS A 27 1.66 3.90 -1.00
N ASN A 28 0.98 4.62 -0.10
CA ASN A 28 -0.12 5.52 -0.49
C ASN A 28 0.39 6.87 -1.04
N SER A 29 1.69 6.98 -1.30
CA SER A 29 2.34 8.20 -1.73
C SER A 29 3.42 7.90 -2.77
N THR A 30 3.87 8.93 -3.48
CA THR A 30 5.00 8.83 -4.42
C THR A 30 6.36 8.77 -3.72
N GLN A 31 6.39 9.00 -2.41
CA GLN A 31 7.61 9.00 -1.61
C GLN A 31 7.77 7.67 -0.87
N PRO A 32 9.01 7.12 -0.81
CA PRO A 32 9.34 6.00 0.06
C PRO A 32 8.98 6.26 1.52
N PRO A 33 8.72 5.21 2.32
CA PRO A 33 8.54 5.35 3.76
C PRO A 33 9.82 5.89 4.41
N GLU A 34 9.68 6.92 5.23
CA GLU A 34 10.80 7.46 6.00
C GLU A 34 11.22 6.49 7.10
N LYS A 35 12.46 6.63 7.57
CA LYS A 35 12.94 5.88 8.73
C LYS A 35 12.15 6.29 9.97
N GLY A 36 11.70 5.31 10.75
CA GLY A 36 10.90 5.58 11.94
C GLY A 36 10.02 4.42 12.34
N VAL A 37 9.18 4.66 13.34
CA VAL A 37 8.29 3.64 13.93
C VAL A 37 6.91 3.72 13.29
N TYR A 38 6.41 2.56 12.88
CA TYR A 38 5.10 2.38 12.26
C TYR A 38 4.31 1.32 13.02
N ARG A 39 3.00 1.50 13.08
CA ARG A 39 2.06 0.60 13.73
C ARG A 39 1.09 0.05 12.68
N GLY A 40 0.93 -1.27 12.66
CA GLY A 40 -0.10 -1.96 11.89
C GLY A 40 -1.47 -1.61 12.44
N GLN A 41 -2.40 -1.22 11.57
CA GLN A 41 -3.73 -0.79 11.97
C GLN A 41 -4.61 -1.93 12.47
N GLN A 42 -4.48 -3.12 11.89
CA GLN A 42 -5.30 -4.27 12.27
C GLN A 42 -4.68 -5.05 13.44
N SER A 43 -3.42 -5.43 13.32
CA SER A 43 -2.71 -6.26 14.30
C SER A 43 -2.15 -5.48 15.49
N GLY A 44 -2.00 -4.16 15.36
CA GLY A 44 -1.25 -3.34 16.32
C GLY A 44 0.26 -3.62 16.32
N ALA A 45 0.76 -4.48 15.43
CA ALA A 45 2.18 -4.83 15.34
C ALA A 45 3.02 -3.58 15.07
N VAL A 46 4.16 -3.48 15.74
CA VAL A 46 5.05 -2.31 15.62
C VAL A 46 6.31 -2.70 14.87
N ILE A 47 6.67 -1.91 13.87
CA ILE A 47 7.91 -2.06 13.11
C ILE A 47 8.69 -0.75 13.11
N GLU A 48 10.01 -0.85 13.04
CA GLU A 48 10.92 0.25 12.77
C GLU A 48 11.45 0.10 11.35
N VAL A 49 11.14 1.06 10.47
CA VAL A 49 11.74 1.14 9.13
C VAL A 49 13.17 1.65 9.29
N ILE A 50 14.14 0.82 8.90
CA ILE A 50 15.58 1.11 9.00
C ILE A 50 16.08 1.80 7.74
N SER A 51 15.55 1.37 6.58
CA SER A 51 15.84 1.98 5.29
C SER A 51 14.72 1.67 4.30
N ALA A 52 14.48 2.61 3.40
CA ALA A 52 13.61 2.45 2.25
C ALA A 52 14.30 3.05 1.02
N GLY A 53 14.18 2.38 -0.12
CA GLY A 53 14.73 2.83 -1.39
C GLY A 53 15.32 1.70 -2.22
N GLY A 54 15.61 2.01 -3.48
CA GLY A 54 16.05 1.03 -4.48
C GLY A 54 15.05 0.91 -5.61
N THR A 55 15.36 0.02 -6.55
CA THR A 55 14.54 -0.24 -7.74
C THR A 55 14.13 -1.70 -7.79
N VAL A 56 12.87 -1.94 -8.12
CA VAL A 56 12.33 -3.28 -8.38
C VAL A 56 12.27 -3.47 -9.88
N THR A 57 12.85 -4.56 -10.38
CA THR A 57 12.70 -4.95 -11.79
C THR A 57 11.58 -5.96 -11.87
N ALA A 58 10.50 -5.58 -12.54
CA ALA A 58 9.33 -6.44 -12.70
C ALA A 58 9.58 -7.54 -13.74
N ALA A 59 9.11 -8.75 -13.45
CA ALA A 59 8.92 -9.79 -14.46
C ALA A 59 7.83 -9.36 -15.47
N SER A 60 7.84 -9.96 -16.66
CA SER A 60 6.94 -9.59 -17.77
C SER A 60 5.46 -9.63 -17.36
N GLU A 61 5.08 -10.64 -16.56
CA GLU A 61 3.71 -10.92 -16.13
C GLU A 61 3.19 -9.89 -15.11
N ALA A 62 4.06 -9.29 -14.30
CA ALA A 62 3.71 -8.31 -13.27
C ALA A 62 4.06 -6.87 -13.67
N LYS A 63 4.56 -6.67 -14.89
CA LYS A 63 5.15 -5.40 -15.34
C LYS A 63 4.16 -4.23 -15.24
N LEU A 64 2.91 -4.44 -15.67
CA LEU A 64 1.89 -3.40 -15.62
C LEU A 64 1.56 -3.03 -14.17
N ALA A 65 1.19 -4.01 -13.33
CA ALA A 65 0.87 -3.79 -11.94
C ALA A 65 2.02 -3.10 -11.17
N LEU A 66 3.26 -3.57 -11.34
CA LEU A 66 4.42 -3.00 -10.67
C LEU A 66 4.82 -1.62 -11.20
N SER A 67 4.48 -1.29 -12.46
CA SER A 67 4.68 0.07 -13.00
C SER A 67 3.76 1.11 -12.35
N ILE A 68 2.60 0.66 -11.86
CA ILE A 68 1.60 1.46 -11.16
C ILE A 68 1.92 1.51 -9.66
N ILE A 69 2.10 0.34 -9.03
CA ILE A 69 2.38 0.22 -7.60
C ILE A 69 3.71 0.89 -7.24
N ARG A 70 4.72 0.72 -8.10
CA ARG A 70 6.11 1.17 -7.88
C ARG A 70 6.60 0.82 -6.47
N PRO A 71 6.56 -0.48 -6.09
CA PRO A 71 6.89 -0.85 -4.74
C PRO A 71 8.33 -0.47 -4.41
N VAL A 72 8.53 -0.04 -3.16
CA VAL A 72 9.85 0.37 -2.67
C VAL A 72 10.43 -0.74 -1.81
N PRO A 73 11.66 -1.21 -2.06
CA PRO A 73 12.33 -2.11 -1.15
C PRO A 73 12.50 -1.47 0.22
N VAL A 74 12.14 -2.19 1.27
CA VAL A 74 12.26 -1.73 2.65
C VAL A 74 12.98 -2.76 3.51
N ALA A 75 13.83 -2.26 4.39
CA ALA A 75 14.40 -3.02 5.49
C ALA A 75 13.78 -2.53 6.80
N PHE A 76 13.26 -3.45 7.60
CA PHE A 76 12.58 -3.11 8.84
C PHE A 76 12.96 -4.08 9.96
N LYS A 77 12.76 -3.64 11.20
CA LYS A 77 12.90 -4.46 12.40
C LYS A 77 11.56 -4.50 13.11
N ARG A 78 11.15 -5.67 13.56
CA ARG A 78 9.97 -5.80 14.42
C ARG A 78 10.31 -5.34 15.85
N MET A 79 9.40 -4.57 16.45
CA MET A 79 9.54 -4.02 17.79
C MET A 79 8.62 -4.79 18.75
N GLY A 80 9.16 -5.22 19.90
CA GLY A 80 8.46 -6.01 20.91
C GLY A 80 8.82 -7.50 20.91
N ASP A 81 8.39 -8.20 21.96
CA ASP A 81 8.62 -9.63 22.14
C ASP A 81 7.60 -10.44 21.34
N GLY A 82 8.06 -11.10 20.27
CA GLY A 82 7.49 -12.35 19.77
C GLY A 82 6.17 -12.31 18.99
N ASP A 83 6.20 -12.96 17.82
CA ASP A 83 5.13 -13.78 17.25
C ASP A 83 3.78 -13.20 16.85
N VAL A 84 3.46 -11.91 17.03
CA VAL A 84 2.24 -11.35 16.39
C VAL A 84 2.38 -11.54 14.88
N PRO A 85 1.61 -12.42 14.22
CA PRO A 85 1.81 -12.65 12.79
C PRO A 85 1.54 -11.32 12.07
N LEU A 86 2.40 -10.92 11.14
CA LEU A 86 2.09 -9.77 10.30
C LEU A 86 1.01 -10.22 9.32
N PRO A 87 -0.24 -9.71 9.42
CA PRO A 87 -1.29 -10.11 8.52
C PRO A 87 -0.90 -9.80 7.08
N VAL A 88 -1.35 -10.64 6.15
CA VAL A 88 -1.30 -10.32 4.72
C VAL A 88 -2.06 -9.00 4.53
N ASP A 89 -1.48 -8.11 3.74
CA ASP A 89 -2.01 -6.77 3.43
C ASP A 89 -2.15 -5.80 4.61
N GLU A 90 -1.52 -6.05 5.76
CA GLU A 90 -1.52 -5.09 6.89
C GLU A 90 -1.11 -3.68 6.44
N ILE A 91 -1.82 -2.67 6.94
CA ILE A 91 -1.53 -1.26 6.68
C ILE A 91 -0.73 -0.72 7.85
N PHE A 92 0.51 -0.33 7.58
CA PHE A 92 1.38 0.31 8.54
C PHE A 92 1.27 1.82 8.42
N VAL A 93 1.00 2.48 9.54
CA VAL A 93 0.93 3.94 9.63
C VAL A 93 1.97 4.44 10.61
N GLN A 94 2.61 5.56 10.27
CA GLN A 94 3.59 6.20 11.14
C GLN A 94 2.98 6.49 12.52
N GLN A 95 3.70 6.16 13.59
CA GLN A 95 3.14 6.11 14.95
C GLN A 95 2.42 7.39 15.40
N ASP A 96 2.88 8.56 14.97
CA ASP A 96 2.30 9.86 15.34
C ASP A 96 1.32 10.43 14.28
N SER A 97 0.99 9.64 13.26
CA SER A 97 0.08 10.06 12.19
C SER A 97 -1.38 9.84 12.59
N THR A 98 -2.24 10.74 12.13
CA THR A 98 -3.70 10.64 12.24
C THR A 98 -4.35 9.84 11.10
N GLU A 99 -3.55 9.33 10.15
CA GLU A 99 -4.05 8.53 9.04
C GLU A 99 -4.71 7.24 9.55
N SER A 100 -5.95 7.01 9.11
CA SER A 100 -6.73 5.82 9.45
C SER A 100 -7.47 5.29 8.23
N PHE A 101 -7.49 3.97 8.07
CA PHE A 101 -8.11 3.30 6.94
C PHE A 101 -9.15 2.29 7.42
N ARG A 102 -10.19 2.12 6.62
CA ARG A 102 -11.20 1.07 6.79
C ARG A 102 -11.25 0.18 5.55
N ARG A 103 -11.51 -1.11 5.77
CA ARG A 103 -11.75 -2.08 4.68
C ARG A 103 -13.20 -2.03 4.24
N MET A 104 -13.45 -2.08 2.95
CA MET A 104 -14.80 -2.15 2.38
C MET A 104 -14.82 -2.90 1.05
N VAL A 105 -16.00 -3.38 0.67
CA VAL A 105 -16.27 -3.90 -0.68
C VAL A 105 -16.83 -2.76 -1.53
N LEU A 106 -16.23 -2.56 -2.69
CA LEU A 106 -16.57 -1.54 -3.67
C LEU A 106 -17.27 -2.19 -4.87
N SER A 107 -18.24 -1.47 -5.44
CA SER A 107 -18.98 -1.90 -6.64
C SER A 107 -18.69 -0.98 -7.84
N ASN A 108 -18.98 -1.46 -9.05
CA ASN A 108 -18.96 -0.67 -10.29
C ASN A 108 -17.58 -0.13 -10.72
N LEU A 109 -16.52 -0.93 -10.59
CA LEU A 109 -15.23 -0.61 -11.19
C LEU A 109 -14.85 -1.68 -12.22
N TRP A 110 -14.15 -1.24 -13.26
CA TRP A 110 -13.57 -2.10 -14.27
C TRP A 110 -12.05 -2.09 -14.12
N PHE A 111 -11.44 -3.28 -14.10
CA PHE A 111 -10.00 -3.48 -13.99
C PHE A 111 -9.51 -4.30 -15.18
N GLU A 112 -8.32 -3.97 -15.65
CA GLU A 112 -7.59 -4.85 -16.58
C GLU A 112 -7.22 -6.16 -15.87
N LYS A 113 -7.31 -7.29 -16.58
CA LYS A 113 -7.03 -8.61 -16.00
C LYS A 113 -5.62 -8.70 -15.40
N ASP A 114 -4.66 -8.03 -16.03
CA ASP A 114 -3.26 -7.99 -15.59
C ASP A 114 -3.06 -7.23 -14.26
N LEU A 115 -4.11 -6.58 -13.75
CA LEU A 115 -4.13 -5.87 -12.46
C LEU A 115 -4.91 -6.62 -11.38
N MET A 116 -5.58 -7.73 -11.72
CA MET A 116 -6.34 -8.51 -10.75
C MET A 116 -5.42 -9.09 -9.66
N GLY A 117 -5.89 -9.07 -8.42
CA GLY A 117 -5.15 -9.56 -7.25
C GLY A 117 -4.11 -8.59 -6.68
N PHE A 118 -3.78 -7.49 -7.37
CA PHE A 118 -2.84 -6.48 -6.88
C PHE A 118 -3.55 -5.36 -6.12
N TRP A 119 -2.97 -4.94 -4.99
CA TRP A 119 -3.36 -3.70 -4.32
C TRP A 119 -2.81 -2.51 -5.10
N LEU A 120 -3.67 -1.75 -5.77
CA LEU A 120 -3.28 -0.55 -6.51
C LEU A 120 -3.48 0.70 -5.64
N PRO A 121 -2.48 1.57 -5.53
CA PRO A 121 -2.65 2.86 -4.86
C PRO A 121 -3.57 3.78 -5.70
N VAL A 122 -4.54 4.41 -5.04
CA VAL A 122 -5.53 5.29 -5.69
C VAL A 122 -5.83 6.52 -4.83
N GLU A 123 -6.36 7.58 -5.45
CA GLU A 123 -6.95 8.72 -4.74
C GLU A 123 -8.46 8.52 -4.62
N PHE A 124 -9.01 8.67 -3.41
CA PHE A 124 -10.45 8.66 -3.20
C PHE A 124 -11.02 10.07 -3.29
N PHE A 125 -12.20 10.18 -3.90
CA PHE A 125 -12.96 11.42 -4.03
C PHE A 125 -14.38 11.23 -3.49
N SER A 126 -14.95 12.29 -2.92
CA SER A 126 -16.37 12.38 -2.57
C SER A 126 -16.94 13.68 -3.14
N SER A 127 -17.98 13.57 -3.98
CA SER A 127 -18.57 14.71 -4.69
C SER A 127 -17.53 15.60 -5.40
N GLY A 128 -16.52 14.97 -6.02
CA GLY A 128 -15.41 15.65 -6.71
C GLY A 128 -14.31 16.24 -5.80
N THR A 129 -14.44 16.14 -4.48
CA THR A 129 -13.44 16.61 -3.53
C THR A 129 -12.47 15.48 -3.15
N PRO A 130 -11.14 15.67 -3.27
CA PRO A 130 -10.16 14.70 -2.80
C PRO A 130 -10.34 14.41 -1.31
N GLN A 131 -10.39 13.13 -0.95
CA GLN A 131 -10.52 12.65 0.42
C GLN A 131 -9.20 12.07 0.96
N GLY A 132 -8.30 11.71 0.06
CA GLY A 132 -6.97 11.19 0.38
C GLY A 132 -6.64 9.91 -0.37
N PRO A 133 -5.37 9.48 -0.30
CA PRO A 133 -4.92 8.27 -0.97
C PRO A 133 -5.29 7.03 -0.17
N GLY A 134 -5.42 5.89 -0.85
CA GLY A 134 -5.55 4.57 -0.24
C GLY A 134 -5.31 3.48 -1.29
N TRP A 135 -5.95 2.32 -1.14
CA TRP A 135 -5.73 1.21 -2.07
C TRP A 135 -7.00 0.50 -2.47
N VAL A 136 -6.98 -0.11 -3.64
CA VAL A 136 -8.02 -1.00 -4.14
C VAL A 136 -7.41 -2.27 -4.71
N ARG A 137 -8.09 -3.42 -4.54
CA ARG A 137 -7.71 -4.69 -5.15
C ARG A 137 -8.94 -5.32 -5.80
N ALA A 138 -8.85 -5.59 -7.09
CA ALA A 138 -9.89 -6.35 -7.79
C ALA A 138 -9.68 -7.85 -7.59
N LEU A 139 -10.75 -8.54 -7.18
CA LEU A 139 -10.86 -9.99 -7.09
C LEU A 139 -11.84 -10.47 -8.17
N GLU A 140 -12.09 -11.78 -8.24
CA GLU A 140 -12.95 -12.36 -9.29
C GLU A 140 -14.42 -11.89 -9.20
N ASP A 141 -14.91 -11.69 -7.98
CA ASP A 141 -16.32 -11.43 -7.67
C ASP A 141 -16.57 -10.06 -7.03
N CYS A 142 -15.53 -9.41 -6.54
CA CYS A 142 -15.63 -8.17 -5.80
C CYS A 142 -14.37 -7.32 -5.87
N ILE A 143 -14.43 -6.11 -5.31
CA ILE A 143 -13.29 -5.22 -5.23
C ILE A 143 -13.16 -4.78 -3.79
N GLU A 144 -12.00 -5.01 -3.22
CA GLU A 144 -11.71 -4.58 -1.86
C GLU A 144 -11.05 -3.20 -1.89
N GLY A 145 -11.44 -2.34 -0.95
CA GLY A 145 -10.86 -1.02 -0.74
C GLY A 145 -10.29 -0.88 0.66
N ALA A 146 -9.08 -0.34 0.76
CA ALA A 146 -8.53 0.24 1.97
C ALA A 146 -8.65 1.76 1.87
N VAL A 147 -9.72 2.29 2.46
CA VAL A 147 -10.21 3.65 2.20
C VAL A 147 -9.95 4.52 3.41
N PRO A 148 -9.46 5.77 3.26
CA PRO A 148 -9.37 6.72 4.35
C PRO A 148 -10.71 6.84 5.10
N VAL A 149 -10.67 6.83 6.44
CA VAL A 149 -11.90 6.94 7.25
C VAL A 149 -12.62 8.27 7.07
N THR A 150 -11.93 9.29 6.57
CA THR A 150 -12.46 10.62 6.23
C THR A 150 -13.40 10.61 5.04
N CYS A 151 -13.35 9.60 4.17
CA CYS A 151 -14.26 9.50 3.03
C CYS A 151 -15.71 9.32 3.49
N ASP A 152 -16.66 10.01 2.87
CA ASP A 152 -18.08 9.70 2.97
C ASP A 152 -18.44 8.56 2.01
N THR A 153 -19.04 7.48 2.52
CA THR A 153 -19.27 6.22 1.79
C THR A 153 -20.34 6.29 0.72
N GLU A 154 -21.35 7.16 0.89
CA GLU A 154 -22.50 7.21 -0.03
C GLU A 154 -22.20 7.94 -1.35
N ALA A 155 -21.06 8.64 -1.43
CA ALA A 155 -20.69 9.51 -2.53
C ALA A 155 -19.32 9.19 -3.14
N ILE A 156 -18.80 7.97 -2.96
CA ILE A 156 -17.57 7.54 -3.63
C ILE A 156 -17.88 7.33 -5.11
N SER A 157 -17.88 8.41 -5.88
CA SER A 157 -17.92 8.37 -7.33
C SER A 157 -16.52 8.09 -7.83
N PHE A 158 -16.30 6.90 -8.38
CA PHE A 158 -15.10 6.61 -9.15
C PHE A 158 -15.31 7.09 -10.58
N THR A 159 -15.08 8.38 -10.81
CA THR A 159 -14.84 8.90 -12.16
C THR A 159 -13.42 8.48 -12.59
N GLY A 160 -13.31 7.19 -12.93
CA GLY A 160 -12.09 6.54 -13.37
C GLY A 160 -11.19 6.12 -12.22
N LEU A 161 -10.56 4.94 -12.34
CA LEU A 161 -9.23 4.74 -11.77
C LEU A 161 -8.32 5.82 -12.39
N ARG A 162 -8.29 7.01 -11.80
CA ARG A 162 -7.05 7.78 -11.80
C ARG A 162 -6.17 7.07 -10.78
N ALA A 163 -5.55 5.97 -11.20
CA ALA A 163 -4.24 5.65 -10.66
C ALA A 163 -3.47 6.97 -10.69
N PHE A 164 -3.03 7.45 -9.52
CA PHE A 164 -2.34 8.73 -9.38
C PHE A 164 -1.37 8.96 -10.56
N PRO A 165 -1.30 10.21 -11.06
CA PRO A 165 -1.20 10.52 -12.49
C PRO A 165 0.09 9.98 -13.09
N PHE A 166 0.03 8.86 -13.81
CA PHE A 166 1.15 8.41 -14.63
C PHE A 166 0.78 7.86 -16.01
N LEU A 167 -0.51 7.77 -16.33
CA LEU A 167 -0.92 7.64 -17.74
C LEU A 167 -1.01 9.04 -18.34
N GLY A 168 0.16 9.60 -18.67
CA GLY A 168 0.25 10.52 -19.79
C GLY A 168 -0.09 9.76 -21.07
N GLY A 169 -1.36 9.74 -21.44
CA GLY A 169 -1.79 9.55 -22.82
C GLY A 169 -1.95 10.91 -23.49
N PRO A 170 -1.65 11.05 -24.79
CA PRO A 170 -1.47 12.35 -25.42
C PRO A 170 -2.75 13.17 -25.33
N THR A 171 -2.58 14.46 -25.05
CA THR A 171 -3.56 15.47 -25.41
C THR A 171 -3.86 15.34 -26.90
N ALA A 172 -5.12 15.02 -27.22
CA ALA A 172 -5.71 15.28 -28.52
C ALA A 172 -6.73 16.41 -28.35
#